data_AF-A0A952LC96-F1
#
_entry.id   AF-A0A952LC96-F1
#
_cell.length_a   1.000
_cell.length_b   1.000
_cell.length_c   1.000
_cell.angle_alpha   90.00
_cell.angle_beta   90.00
_cell.angle_gamma   90.00
#
_symmetry.space_group_name_H-M   'P 1'
#
loop_
_entity.id
_entity.type
_entity.pdbx_description
1 polymer ?
#
loop_
_entity_poly.entity_id
_entity_poly.type
_entity_poly.pdbx_seq_one_letter_code
_entity_poly.pdbx_strand_id
1 'polypeptide(L)'
;MHRALLALLLGLASLACRAGDGLFTVVRVDVSTQKLRLFWQDDRGRALRRLDRLAAWLKTQDQQLVFGMNAGMFHANAGPVGLLVIDGRELAPLNLASGEGNFFLKPNGVFLISAKGPQVVDAADYAQLRDGVRHATQSGPMLLKNGEINPAFRPSSASRYIRNGVCALGSQALFVISERPVTFHEFASFFRDELHCKDALYLDGFVSSLYSPRLERNDHLRELGPLFGVIE
;
A
#
# COMPACT_ATOMS: atom_id res chain seq x y z
N MET A 1 -6.02 46.22 23.23
CA MET A 1 -5.25 45.16 23.92
C MET A 1 -5.95 43.83 23.66
N HIS A 2 -5.19 42.81 23.24
CA HIS A 2 -5.53 41.39 23.12
C HIS A 2 -6.46 40.94 21.98
N ARG A 3 -5.83 40.73 20.80
CA ARG A 3 -6.29 39.75 19.80
C ARG A 3 -6.02 38.34 20.35
N ALA A 4 -7.07 37.57 20.59
CA ALA A 4 -6.95 36.16 20.93
C ALA A 4 -6.54 35.36 19.68
N LEU A 5 -5.31 34.82 19.68
CA LEU A 5 -4.90 33.79 18.75
C LEU A 5 -5.63 32.50 19.15
N LEU A 6 -6.59 32.07 18.33
CA LEU A 6 -7.05 30.69 18.34
C LEU A 6 -5.92 29.83 17.75
N ALA A 7 -5.15 29.18 18.61
CA ALA A 7 -4.25 28.12 18.19
C ALA A 7 -5.11 26.92 17.76
N LEU A 8 -5.29 26.75 16.44
CA LEU A 8 -5.87 25.56 15.87
C LEU A 8 -4.88 24.41 16.10
N LEU A 9 -5.04 23.68 17.19
CA LEU A 9 -4.36 22.40 17.41
C LEU A 9 -4.93 21.38 16.41
N LEU A 10 -4.43 21.41 15.18
CA LEU A 10 -4.58 20.31 14.23
C LEU A 10 -3.97 19.07 14.88
N GLY A 11 -4.84 18.11 15.23
CA GLY A 11 -4.43 16.83 15.79
C GLY A 11 -3.43 16.14 14.87
N LEU A 12 -2.16 16.20 15.25
CA LEU A 12 -1.06 15.47 14.62
C LEU A 12 -1.19 13.99 14.97
N ALA A 13 -2.18 13.30 14.40
CA ALA A 13 -2.14 11.85 14.35
C ALA A 13 -0.83 11.46 13.66
N SER A 14 0.00 10.65 14.34
CA SER A 14 1.24 10.18 13.76
C SER A 14 0.91 9.30 12.57
N LEU A 15 1.13 9.83 11.37
CA LEU A 15 1.04 9.04 10.15
C LEU A 15 1.94 7.83 10.26
N ALA A 16 3.08 7.89 10.95
CA ALA A 16 3.98 6.76 11.04
C ALA A 16 4.52 6.51 12.46
N CYS A 17 4.66 5.24 12.83
CA CYS A 17 5.36 4.80 14.03
C CYS A 17 6.21 3.56 13.74
N ARG A 18 7.25 3.36 14.56
CA ARG A 18 8.01 2.11 14.60
C ARG A 18 7.34 1.14 15.59
N ALA A 19 7.25 -0.13 15.22
CA ALA A 19 6.59 -1.19 16.00
C ALA A 19 7.41 -2.50 15.98
N GLY A 20 7.09 -3.42 16.89
CA GLY A 20 7.80 -4.70 17.04
C GLY A 20 9.30 -4.51 17.29
N ASP A 21 9.66 -3.79 18.36
CA ASP A 21 11.06 -3.41 18.68
C ASP A 21 11.79 -2.63 17.57
N GLY A 22 11.03 -1.91 16.74
CA GLY A 22 11.58 -1.14 15.60
C GLY A 22 11.83 -1.97 14.34
N LEU A 23 11.37 -3.23 14.31
CA LEU A 23 11.43 -4.11 13.16
C LEU A 23 10.54 -3.65 12.00
N PHE A 24 9.45 -2.94 12.30
CA PHE A 24 8.48 -2.51 11.30
C PHE A 24 8.22 -1.01 11.40
N THR A 25 8.16 -0.35 10.25
CA THR A 25 7.54 0.97 10.12
C THR A 25 6.10 0.79 9.68
N VAL A 26 5.17 1.34 10.47
CA VAL A 26 3.74 1.35 10.19
C VAL A 26 3.32 2.76 9.85
N VAL A 27 2.69 2.96 8.70
CA VAL A 27 2.07 4.20 8.29
C VAL A 27 0.54 4.06 8.30
N ARG A 28 -0.14 4.81 9.16
CA ARG A 28 -1.59 4.93 9.27
C ARG A 28 -2.09 6.09 8.42
N VAL A 29 -3.04 5.81 7.55
CA VAL A 29 -3.69 6.80 6.69
C VAL A 29 -5.20 6.70 6.88
N ASP A 30 -5.83 7.75 7.40
CA ASP A 30 -7.29 7.82 7.51
C ASP A 30 -7.88 8.41 6.23
N VAL A 31 -8.53 7.58 5.41
CA VAL A 31 -9.04 8.01 4.09
C VAL A 31 -10.26 8.93 4.19
N SER A 32 -10.81 9.14 5.39
CA SER A 32 -11.89 10.11 5.63
C SER A 32 -11.38 11.55 5.74
N THR A 33 -10.11 11.74 6.11
CA THR A 33 -9.50 13.06 6.32
C THR A 33 -8.29 13.30 5.42
N GLN A 34 -7.66 12.24 4.91
CA GLN A 34 -6.44 12.30 4.11
C GLN A 34 -6.69 11.83 2.68
N LYS A 35 -6.04 12.48 1.71
CA LYS A 35 -6.18 12.18 0.27
C LYS A 35 -5.23 11.06 -0.16
N LEU A 36 -5.56 9.82 0.20
CA LEU A 36 -4.85 8.63 -0.31
C LEU A 36 -5.25 8.34 -1.76
N ARG A 37 -4.27 8.31 -2.67
CA ARG A 37 -4.45 8.04 -4.11
C ARG A 37 -3.48 6.99 -4.62
N LEU A 38 -3.84 6.39 -5.75
CA LEU A 38 -2.95 5.60 -6.59
C LEU A 38 -2.44 6.43 -7.77
N PHE A 39 -1.18 6.22 -8.11
CA PHE A 39 -0.48 6.84 -9.23
C PHE A 39 0.23 5.78 -10.06
N TRP A 40 0.45 6.06 -11.35
CA TRP A 40 1.22 5.16 -12.21
C TRP A 40 2.01 5.94 -13.26
N GLN A 41 1.32 6.77 -14.03
CA GLN A 41 1.89 7.56 -15.12
C GLN A 41 1.68 9.07 -14.87
N ASP A 42 2.56 9.88 -15.45
CA ASP A 42 2.38 11.32 -15.56
C ASP A 42 1.31 11.68 -16.60
N ASP A 43 1.05 12.98 -16.75
CA ASP A 43 0.13 13.58 -17.72
C ASP A 43 0.51 13.32 -19.19
N ARG A 44 1.73 12.83 -19.45
CA ARG A 44 2.24 12.46 -20.78
C ARG A 44 2.24 10.94 -21.00
N GLY A 45 1.65 10.17 -20.08
CA GLY A 45 1.60 8.71 -20.15
C GLY A 45 2.93 8.02 -19.81
N ARG A 46 3.92 8.75 -19.28
CA ARG A 46 5.21 8.15 -18.88
C ARG A 46 5.09 7.63 -17.46
N ALA A 47 5.51 6.38 -17.24
CA ALA A 47 5.50 5.80 -15.90
C ALA A 47 6.40 6.62 -14.95
N LEU A 48 5.89 6.94 -13.76
CA LEU A 48 6.60 7.71 -12.74
C LEU A 48 7.77 6.91 -12.17
N ARG A 49 7.53 5.62 -11.90
CA ARG A 49 8.49 4.59 -11.48
C ARG A 49 9.26 4.82 -10.19
N ARG A 50 9.25 6.01 -9.58
CA ARG A 50 9.87 6.27 -8.28
C ARG A 50 9.08 7.27 -7.46
N LEU A 51 9.19 7.16 -6.14
CA LEU A 51 8.48 8.02 -5.19
C LEU A 51 8.98 9.47 -5.22
N ASP A 52 10.28 9.69 -5.43
CA ASP A 52 10.84 11.03 -5.56
C ASP A 52 10.45 11.70 -6.90
N ARG A 53 10.31 10.92 -7.98
CA ARG A 53 9.76 11.40 -9.26
C ARG A 53 8.27 11.73 -9.14
N LEU A 54 7.50 10.92 -8.41
CA LEU A 54 6.11 11.24 -8.04
C LEU A 54 6.05 12.55 -7.24
N ALA A 55 6.90 12.72 -6.22
CA ALA A 55 6.95 13.95 -5.43
C ALA A 55 7.29 15.17 -6.30
N ALA A 56 8.26 15.06 -7.21
CA ALA A 56 8.63 16.13 -8.13
C ALA A 56 7.48 16.48 -9.10
N TRP A 57 6.79 15.47 -9.64
CA TRP A 57 5.64 15.67 -10.53
C TRP A 57 4.45 16.32 -9.81
N LEU A 58 4.11 15.87 -8.59
CA LEU A 58 3.07 16.49 -7.76
C LEU A 58 3.38 17.95 -7.46
N LYS A 59 4.66 18.29 -7.22
CA LYS A 59 5.09 19.68 -7.02
C LYS A 59 4.81 20.57 -8.23
N THR A 60 4.85 20.04 -9.45
CA THR A 60 4.46 20.81 -10.66
C THR A 60 2.96 21.04 -10.78
N GLN A 61 2.16 20.39 -9.92
CA GLN A 61 0.70 20.52 -9.84
C GLN A 61 0.27 21.22 -8.54
N ASP A 62 1.19 21.94 -7.88
CA ASP A 62 0.95 22.59 -6.59
C ASP A 62 0.46 21.63 -5.48
N GLN A 63 0.86 20.35 -5.57
CA GLN A 63 0.58 19.31 -4.57
C GLN A 63 1.86 18.85 -3.90
N GLN A 64 1.76 18.39 -2.65
CA GLN A 64 2.88 17.81 -1.92
C GLN A 64 2.64 16.33 -1.60
N LEU A 65 3.65 15.50 -1.83
CA LEU A 65 3.65 14.11 -1.37
C LEU A 65 4.08 14.09 0.11
N VAL A 66 3.24 13.60 1.00
CA VAL A 66 3.56 13.49 2.45
C VAL A 66 3.79 12.05 2.91
N PHE A 67 3.34 11.08 2.10
CA PHE A 67 3.66 9.67 2.21
C PHE A 67 3.59 9.04 0.83
N GLY A 68 4.48 8.08 0.54
CA GLY A 68 4.33 7.21 -0.62
C GLY A 68 4.97 5.84 -0.42
N MET A 69 4.42 4.83 -1.11
CA MET A 69 4.89 3.44 -1.08
C MET A 69 4.60 2.79 -2.43
N ASN A 70 5.40 1.82 -2.87
CA ASN A 70 5.02 1.01 -4.03
C ASN A 70 3.73 0.24 -3.75
N ALA A 71 2.87 0.13 -4.77
CA ALA A 71 1.61 -0.58 -4.71
C ALA A 71 1.78 -2.04 -5.19
N GLY A 72 0.82 -2.57 -5.95
CA GLY A 72 0.87 -3.95 -6.43
C GLY A 72 2.02 -4.26 -7.39
N MET A 73 2.25 -5.56 -7.59
CA MET A 73 3.32 -6.08 -8.47
C MET A 73 3.19 -5.58 -9.91
N PHE A 74 4.33 -5.44 -10.58
CA PHE A 74 4.43 -4.90 -11.93
C PHE A 74 5.38 -5.72 -12.83
N HIS A 75 5.19 -5.64 -14.14
CA HIS A 75 6.06 -6.19 -15.18
C HIS A 75 7.26 -5.27 -15.44
N ALA A 76 8.29 -5.75 -16.13
CA ALA A 76 9.50 -4.97 -16.42
C ALA A 76 9.26 -3.61 -17.10
N ASN A 77 8.13 -3.44 -17.81
CA ASN A 77 7.69 -2.19 -18.43
C ASN A 77 6.97 -1.22 -17.46
N ALA A 78 7.00 -1.48 -16.15
CA ALA A 78 6.27 -0.78 -15.09
C ALA A 78 4.73 -0.96 -15.11
N GLY A 79 4.18 -1.76 -16.03
CA GLY A 79 2.74 -2.05 -16.06
C GLY A 79 2.31 -2.99 -14.94
N PRO A 80 1.13 -2.80 -14.34
CA PRO A 80 0.64 -3.67 -13.27
C PRO A 80 0.44 -5.11 -13.76
N VAL A 81 0.73 -6.11 -12.90
CA VAL A 81 0.52 -7.54 -13.22
C VAL A 81 -0.97 -7.93 -13.20
N GLY A 82 -1.78 -7.17 -12.47
CA GLY A 82 -3.22 -7.38 -12.36
C GLY A 82 -3.97 -6.05 -12.25
N LEU A 83 -5.13 -6.09 -11.60
CA LEU A 83 -6.05 -4.94 -11.52
C LEU A 83 -5.31 -3.65 -11.12
N LEU A 84 -5.59 -2.59 -11.87
CA LEU A 84 -5.28 -1.21 -11.48
C LEU A 84 -6.47 -0.31 -11.80
N VAL A 85 -7.02 0.33 -10.78
CA VAL A 85 -8.07 1.36 -10.91
C VAL A 85 -7.54 2.67 -10.34
N ILE A 86 -7.63 3.75 -11.11
CA ILE A 86 -7.25 5.10 -10.68
C ILE A 86 -8.37 6.07 -11.05
N ASP A 87 -8.83 6.85 -10.06
CA ASP A 87 -9.91 7.83 -10.21
C ASP A 87 -11.18 7.22 -10.85
N GLY A 88 -11.49 5.98 -10.47
CA GLY A 88 -12.64 5.21 -10.96
C GLY A 88 -12.46 4.57 -12.35
N ARG A 89 -11.31 4.79 -13.01
CA ARG A 89 -11.02 4.20 -14.32
C ARG A 89 -10.14 2.95 -14.17
N GLU A 90 -10.61 1.84 -14.71
CA GLU A 90 -9.81 0.62 -14.85
C GLU A 90 -8.73 0.84 -15.93
N LEU A 91 -7.47 0.74 -15.53
CA LEU A 91 -6.29 0.87 -16.41
C LEU A 91 -5.67 -0.48 -16.75
N ALA A 92 -5.93 -1.49 -15.93
CA ALA A 92 -5.53 -2.87 -16.16
C ALA A 92 -6.55 -3.82 -15.52
N PRO A 93 -6.89 -4.95 -16.17
CA PRO A 93 -7.94 -5.83 -15.72
C PRO A 93 -7.51 -6.70 -14.53
N LEU A 94 -8.50 -7.19 -13.79
CA LEU A 94 -8.31 -8.21 -12.77
C LEU A 94 -7.68 -9.47 -13.36
N ASN A 95 -6.63 -9.99 -12.73
CA ASN A 95 -5.94 -11.20 -13.15
C ASN A 95 -6.22 -12.36 -12.18
N LEU A 96 -7.07 -13.29 -12.61
CA LEU A 96 -7.43 -14.51 -11.86
C LEU A 96 -6.70 -15.75 -12.33
N ALA A 97 -5.74 -15.62 -13.25
CA ALA A 97 -4.99 -16.76 -13.77
C ALA A 97 -4.21 -17.47 -12.65
N SER A 98 -3.82 -18.71 -12.96
CA SER A 98 -2.81 -19.44 -12.19
C SER A 98 -1.46 -19.28 -12.87
N GLY A 99 -0.38 -19.33 -12.09
CA GLY A 99 0.98 -19.13 -12.59
C GLY A 99 2.01 -19.29 -11.49
N GLU A 100 3.25 -18.93 -11.79
CA GLU A 100 4.38 -19.05 -10.86
C GLU A 100 4.71 -17.73 -10.18
N GLY A 101 5.21 -17.82 -8.95
CA GLY A 101 5.64 -16.66 -8.16
C GLY A 101 4.55 -16.08 -7.26
N ASN A 102 4.95 -15.09 -6.46
CA ASN A 102 4.16 -14.58 -5.35
C ASN A 102 2.79 -14.04 -5.77
N PHE A 103 2.68 -13.39 -6.93
CA PHE A 103 1.41 -12.84 -7.44
C PHE A 103 0.31 -13.91 -7.56
N PHE A 104 0.69 -15.12 -8.00
CA PHE A 104 -0.25 -16.21 -8.26
C PHE A 104 -0.46 -17.12 -7.05
N LEU A 105 0.26 -16.90 -5.95
CA LEU A 105 0.07 -17.63 -4.71
C LEU A 105 -1.30 -17.25 -4.11
N LYS A 106 -2.20 -18.23 -4.02
CA LYS A 106 -3.59 -18.03 -3.56
C LYS A 106 -3.73 -18.16 -2.03
N PRO A 107 -4.71 -17.46 -1.43
CA PRO A 107 -5.45 -16.35 -2.02
C PRO A 107 -4.52 -15.17 -2.35
N ASN A 108 -4.76 -14.54 -3.50
CA ASN A 108 -4.21 -13.22 -3.82
C ASN A 108 -5.34 -12.20 -3.67
N GLY A 109 -5.03 -10.91 -3.67
CA GLY A 109 -5.99 -9.93 -3.19
C GLY A 109 -5.94 -8.59 -3.89
N VAL A 110 -6.98 -7.80 -3.61
CA VAL A 110 -7.12 -6.43 -4.07
C VAL A 110 -7.21 -5.54 -2.85
N PHE A 111 -6.35 -4.53 -2.78
CA PHE A 111 -6.60 -3.37 -1.93
C PHE A 111 -7.41 -2.36 -2.73
N LEU A 112 -8.55 -1.94 -2.20
CA LEU A 112 -9.46 -0.99 -2.84
C LEU A 112 -9.82 0.15 -1.91
N ILE A 113 -10.20 1.29 -2.49
CA ILE A 113 -10.77 2.45 -1.81
C ILE A 113 -12.07 2.82 -2.52
N SER A 114 -13.18 2.81 -1.78
CA SER A 114 -14.50 3.24 -2.25
C SER A 114 -15.10 4.30 -1.33
N ALA A 115 -16.35 4.70 -1.57
CA ALA A 115 -17.10 5.52 -0.62
C ALA A 115 -17.30 4.85 0.76
N LYS A 116 -17.22 3.52 0.83
CA LYS A 116 -17.31 2.75 2.08
C LYS A 116 -16.00 2.73 2.88
N GLY A 117 -14.91 3.24 2.32
CA GLY A 117 -13.58 3.23 2.92
C GLY A 117 -12.59 2.28 2.22
N PRO A 118 -11.41 2.05 2.83
CA PRO A 118 -10.41 1.14 2.32
C PRO A 118 -10.76 -0.30 2.70
N GLN A 119 -10.48 -1.27 1.82
CA GLN A 119 -10.67 -2.69 2.08
C GLN A 119 -9.55 -3.51 1.43
N VAL A 120 -9.20 -4.63 2.06
CA VAL A 120 -8.46 -5.73 1.42
C VAL A 120 -9.43 -6.87 1.22
N VAL A 121 -9.50 -7.40 0.00
CA VAL A 121 -10.42 -8.49 -0.36
C VAL A 121 -9.71 -9.55 -1.18
N ASP A 122 -10.23 -10.78 -1.18
CA ASP A 122 -9.81 -11.80 -2.13
C ASP A 122 -10.06 -11.32 -3.56
N ALA A 123 -9.11 -11.55 -4.46
CA ALA A 123 -9.27 -11.16 -5.84
C ALA A 123 -10.52 -11.81 -6.49
N ALA A 124 -10.89 -13.02 -6.08
CA ALA A 124 -12.09 -13.70 -6.57
C ALA A 124 -13.39 -12.96 -6.19
N ASP A 125 -13.39 -12.20 -5.09
CA ASP A 125 -14.56 -11.49 -4.58
C ASP A 125 -14.66 -10.06 -5.13
N TYR A 126 -13.60 -9.52 -5.74
CA TYR A 126 -13.54 -8.14 -6.22
C TYR A 126 -14.66 -7.79 -7.21
N ALA A 127 -15.04 -8.72 -8.10
CA ALA A 127 -16.05 -8.45 -9.12
C ALA A 127 -17.41 -8.00 -8.54
N GLN A 128 -17.74 -8.43 -7.32
CA GLN A 128 -18.97 -8.08 -6.61
C GLN A 128 -18.88 -6.70 -5.92
N LEU A 129 -17.67 -6.15 -5.80
CA LEU A 129 -17.35 -4.93 -5.05
C LEU A 129 -16.88 -3.78 -5.94
N ARG A 130 -16.74 -4.00 -7.25
CA ARG A 130 -16.15 -3.05 -8.21
C ARG A 130 -16.92 -1.73 -8.32
N ASP A 131 -18.23 -1.75 -8.08
CA ASP A 131 -19.07 -0.58 -8.26
C ASP A 131 -18.73 0.50 -7.22
N GLY A 132 -18.37 1.70 -7.70
CA GLY A 132 -17.98 2.83 -6.85
C GLY A 132 -16.55 2.77 -6.29
N VAL A 133 -15.73 1.82 -6.74
CA VAL A 133 -14.29 1.79 -6.44
C VAL A 133 -13.59 2.96 -7.15
N ARG A 134 -12.88 3.79 -6.39
CA ARG A 134 -12.10 4.92 -6.91
C ARG A 134 -10.66 4.54 -7.20
N HIS A 135 -10.07 3.75 -6.30
CA HIS A 135 -8.71 3.25 -6.44
C HIS A 135 -8.67 1.77 -6.10
N ALA A 136 -7.94 0.98 -6.88
CA ALA A 136 -7.66 -0.41 -6.55
C ALA A 136 -6.33 -0.86 -7.15
N THR A 137 -5.65 -1.73 -6.43
CA THR A 137 -4.45 -2.43 -6.92
C THR A 137 -4.54 -3.89 -6.51
N GLN A 138 -4.32 -4.79 -7.47
CA GLN A 138 -4.16 -6.20 -7.18
C GLN A 138 -2.71 -6.53 -6.89
N SER A 139 -2.51 -7.40 -5.90
CA SER A 139 -1.22 -8.03 -5.67
C SER A 139 -1.40 -9.40 -5.05
N GLY A 140 -0.31 -10.07 -4.72
CA GLY A 140 -0.37 -11.36 -4.07
C GLY A 140 0.96 -11.75 -3.47
N PRO A 141 0.95 -12.57 -2.40
CA PRO A 141 -0.24 -13.18 -1.79
C PRO A 141 -1.03 -12.27 -0.83
N MET A 142 -2.28 -12.61 -0.51
CA MET A 142 -2.89 -12.12 0.73
C MET A 142 -2.09 -12.67 1.90
N LEU A 143 -1.78 -11.79 2.86
CA LEU A 143 -1.08 -12.14 4.08
C LEU A 143 -2.02 -12.80 5.08
N LEU A 144 -3.20 -12.19 5.24
CA LEU A 144 -4.28 -12.65 6.09
C LEU A 144 -5.58 -12.69 5.31
N LYS A 145 -6.42 -13.68 5.58
CA LYS A 145 -7.82 -13.72 5.17
C LYS A 145 -8.66 -14.12 6.38
N ASN A 146 -9.66 -13.32 6.74
CA ASN A 146 -10.50 -13.56 7.92
C ASN A 146 -9.73 -13.79 9.25
N GLY A 147 -8.56 -13.17 9.40
CA GLY A 147 -7.68 -13.29 10.57
C GLY A 147 -6.74 -14.49 10.54
N GLU A 148 -6.82 -15.34 9.51
CA GLU A 148 -5.95 -16.50 9.34
C GLU A 148 -4.75 -16.18 8.45
N ILE A 149 -3.55 -16.62 8.87
CA ILE A 149 -2.34 -16.52 8.05
C ILE A 149 -2.48 -17.43 6.83
N ASN A 150 -2.06 -16.93 5.66
CA ASN A 150 -2.04 -17.71 4.44
C ASN A 150 -1.31 -19.06 4.65
N PRO A 151 -1.95 -20.20 4.34
CA PRO A 151 -1.42 -21.53 4.66
C PRO A 151 -0.12 -21.87 3.94
N ALA A 152 0.22 -21.15 2.87
CA ALA A 152 1.50 -21.33 2.19
C ALA A 152 2.71 -20.82 3.00
N PHE A 153 2.48 -20.00 4.04
CA PHE A 153 3.55 -19.35 4.80
C PHE A 153 4.06 -20.24 5.92
N ARG A 154 5.14 -20.96 5.64
CA ARG A 154 5.81 -21.80 6.63
C ARG A 154 6.63 -20.95 7.60
N PRO A 155 6.51 -21.13 8.93
CA PRO A 155 7.34 -20.46 9.93
C PRO A 155 8.85 -20.66 9.68
N SER A 156 9.23 -21.84 9.18
CA SER A 156 10.63 -22.22 8.90
C SER A 156 11.13 -21.82 7.51
N SER A 157 10.42 -20.96 6.78
CA SER A 157 10.82 -20.50 5.45
C SER A 157 12.19 -19.82 5.46
N ALA A 158 13.08 -20.23 4.54
CA ALA A 158 14.36 -19.55 4.31
C ALA A 158 14.21 -18.24 3.50
N SER A 159 13.06 -18.02 2.86
CA SER A 159 12.77 -16.82 2.06
C SER A 159 12.61 -15.59 2.94
N ARG A 160 13.65 -14.78 3.04
CA ARG A 160 13.68 -13.53 3.81
C ARG A 160 13.97 -12.35 2.90
N TYR A 161 13.07 -11.37 2.93
CA TYR A 161 13.18 -10.13 2.15
C TYR A 161 12.68 -8.95 2.96
N ILE A 162 13.06 -7.74 2.55
CA ILE A 162 12.28 -6.56 2.93
C ILE A 162 10.90 -6.71 2.29
N ARG A 163 9.86 -6.55 3.10
CA ARG A 163 8.48 -6.76 2.67
C ARG A 163 7.67 -5.52 2.99
N ASN A 164 6.73 -5.21 2.11
CA ASN A 164 5.68 -4.25 2.40
C ASN A 164 4.29 -4.84 2.18
N GLY A 165 3.30 -4.23 2.83
CA GLY A 165 1.94 -4.72 2.84
C GLY A 165 0.96 -3.67 3.31
N VAL A 166 -0.31 -3.94 3.14
CA VAL A 166 -1.40 -3.06 3.57
C VAL A 166 -2.53 -3.87 4.20
N CYS A 167 -3.14 -3.32 5.24
CA CYS A 167 -4.42 -3.79 5.78
C CYS A 167 -5.38 -2.61 5.96
N ALA A 168 -6.65 -2.88 6.21
CA ALA A 168 -7.65 -1.85 6.49
C ALA A 168 -8.37 -2.10 7.82
N LEU A 169 -8.59 -1.03 8.59
CA LEU A 169 -9.30 -1.02 9.87
C LEU A 169 -10.25 0.19 9.92
N GLY A 170 -11.54 -0.02 9.68
CA GLY A 170 -12.50 1.08 9.57
C GLY A 170 -12.16 2.01 8.40
N SER A 171 -11.93 3.30 8.66
CA SER A 171 -11.47 4.27 7.66
C SER A 171 -9.95 4.26 7.44
N GLN A 172 -9.20 3.50 8.25
CA GLN A 172 -7.74 3.53 8.21
C GLN A 172 -7.18 2.49 7.25
N ALA A 173 -6.27 2.91 6.38
CA ALA A 173 -5.33 2.04 5.68
C ALA A 173 -4.01 2.03 6.45
N LEU A 174 -3.52 0.84 6.79
CA LEU A 174 -2.25 0.65 7.50
C LEU A 174 -1.24 0.06 6.53
N PHE A 175 -0.29 0.88 6.10
CA PHE A 175 0.84 0.46 5.29
C PHE A 175 1.99 0.04 6.19
N VAL A 176 2.61 -1.10 5.91
CA VAL A 176 3.72 -1.61 6.73
C VAL A 176 4.89 -1.91 5.83
N ILE A 177 6.10 -1.58 6.27
CA ILE A 177 7.36 -2.03 5.68
C ILE A 177 8.28 -2.58 6.78
N SER A 178 8.93 -3.71 6.53
CA SER A 178 9.94 -4.27 7.43
C SER A 178 11.28 -3.53 7.29
N GLU A 179 11.99 -3.26 8.37
CA GLU A 179 13.32 -2.61 8.34
C GLU A 179 14.47 -3.60 8.10
N ARG A 180 14.22 -4.90 8.22
CA ARG A 180 15.16 -5.99 7.92
C ARG A 180 14.46 -7.17 7.25
N PRO A 181 15.20 -8.07 6.58
CA PRO A 181 14.59 -9.21 5.93
C PRO A 181 13.80 -10.13 6.88
N VAL A 182 12.52 -10.32 6.56
CA VAL A 182 11.58 -11.19 7.29
C VAL A 182 10.97 -12.24 6.37
N THR A 183 10.51 -13.33 6.96
CA THR A 183 9.69 -14.33 6.25
C THR A 183 8.28 -13.80 6.02
N PHE A 184 7.53 -14.42 5.11
CA PHE A 184 6.10 -14.12 4.96
C PHE A 184 5.32 -14.42 6.23
N HIS A 185 5.68 -15.48 6.97
CA HIS A 185 5.01 -15.84 8.21
C HIS A 185 5.24 -14.78 9.30
N GLU A 186 6.49 -14.36 9.54
CA GLU A 186 6.79 -13.27 10.48
C GLU A 186 6.04 -11.98 10.11
N PHE A 187 5.97 -11.66 8.81
CA PHE A 187 5.27 -10.46 8.35
C PHE A 187 3.75 -10.57 8.54
N ALA A 188 3.14 -11.70 8.17
CA ALA A 188 1.70 -11.93 8.37
C ALA A 188 1.32 -11.98 9.86
N SER A 189 2.16 -12.61 10.70
CA SER A 189 2.01 -12.60 12.16
C SER A 189 1.99 -11.18 12.72
N PHE A 190 2.86 -10.28 12.25
CA PHE A 190 2.82 -8.88 12.70
C PHE A 190 1.47 -8.20 12.39
N PHE A 191 0.91 -8.39 11.18
CA PHE A 191 -0.41 -7.85 10.86
C PHE A 191 -1.53 -8.42 11.75
N ARG A 192 -1.45 -9.71 12.12
CA ARG A 192 -2.49 -10.39 12.91
C ARG A 192 -2.37 -10.09 14.39
N ASP A 193 -1.17 -10.23 14.93
CA ASP A 193 -0.91 -10.28 16.36
C ASP A 193 -0.72 -8.86 16.94
N GLU A 194 -0.07 -7.96 16.20
CA GLU A 194 0.23 -6.58 16.66
C GLU A 194 -0.76 -5.55 16.11
N LEU A 195 -1.18 -5.69 14.85
CA LEU A 195 -2.11 -4.74 14.21
C LEU A 195 -3.57 -5.20 14.25
N HIS A 196 -3.83 -6.46 14.62
CA HIS A 196 -5.17 -7.05 14.69
C HIS A 196 -5.97 -6.93 13.38
N CYS A 197 -5.29 -6.93 12.24
CA CYS A 197 -5.93 -6.93 10.93
C CYS A 197 -6.59 -8.30 10.66
N LYS A 198 -7.78 -8.29 10.05
CA LYS A 198 -8.42 -9.52 9.55
C LYS A 198 -7.96 -9.88 8.14
N ASP A 199 -7.84 -8.88 7.28
CA ASP A 199 -7.42 -9.06 5.90
C ASP A 199 -6.25 -8.12 5.64
N ALA A 200 -5.17 -8.69 5.09
CA ALA A 200 -3.95 -7.96 4.79
C ALA A 200 -3.37 -8.46 3.47
N LEU A 201 -2.80 -7.56 2.68
CA LEU A 201 -2.28 -7.83 1.35
C LEU A 201 -0.78 -7.55 1.30
N TYR A 202 -0.03 -8.50 0.76
CA TYR A 202 1.35 -8.25 0.36
C TYR A 202 1.37 -7.41 -0.91
N LEU A 203 2.20 -6.37 -0.93
CA LEU A 203 2.32 -5.49 -2.08
C LEU A 203 3.39 -6.03 -3.04
N ASP A 204 4.56 -5.39 -3.16
CA ASP A 204 5.62 -5.88 -4.03
C ASP A 204 6.84 -6.35 -3.23
N GLY A 205 7.38 -7.49 -3.65
CA GLY A 205 8.39 -8.24 -2.93
C GLY A 205 9.80 -8.16 -3.45
N PHE A 206 9.99 -7.85 -4.73
CA PHE A 206 11.35 -7.66 -5.24
C PHE A 206 11.86 -6.25 -4.90
N VAL A 207 10.93 -5.32 -4.71
CA VAL A 207 11.18 -3.92 -4.41
C VAL A 207 10.18 -3.45 -3.35
N SER A 208 10.69 -2.93 -2.24
CA SER A 208 9.91 -2.24 -1.23
C SER A 208 10.55 -0.89 -0.97
N SER A 209 9.77 0.18 -1.12
CA SER A 209 10.23 1.55 -0.96
C SER A 209 9.20 2.35 -0.17
N LEU A 210 9.69 3.20 0.73
CA LEU A 210 8.91 4.17 1.47
C LEU A 210 9.47 5.58 1.27
N TYR A 211 8.56 6.53 1.06
CA TYR A 211 8.81 7.96 1.08
C TYR A 211 7.98 8.57 2.20
N SER A 212 8.62 9.29 3.11
CA SER A 212 7.94 10.07 4.13
C SER A 212 8.89 11.16 4.65
N PRO A 213 8.61 12.44 4.37
CA PRO A 213 9.39 13.55 4.90
C PRO A 213 9.41 13.57 6.42
N ARG A 214 8.28 13.20 7.06
CA ARG A 214 8.14 13.10 8.52
C ARG A 214 9.07 12.07 9.16
N LEU A 215 9.41 11.00 8.43
CA LEU A 215 10.36 9.99 8.86
C LEU A 215 11.79 10.24 8.34
N GLU A 216 12.01 11.35 7.64
CA GLU A 216 13.26 11.64 6.92
C GLU A 216 13.69 10.50 5.99
N ARG A 217 12.71 9.83 5.37
CA ARG A 217 12.93 8.64 4.53
C ARG A 217 12.56 8.89 3.08
N ASN A 218 13.48 8.54 2.17
CA ASN A 218 13.30 8.61 0.73
C ASN A 218 14.03 7.45 0.03
N ASP A 219 13.36 6.30 -0.10
CA ASP A 219 13.92 5.12 -0.77
C ASP A 219 13.85 5.29 -2.30
N HIS A 220 15.00 5.42 -2.98
CA HIS A 220 15.07 5.82 -4.39
C HIS A 220 15.92 4.90 -5.29
N LEU A 221 16.39 3.77 -4.77
CA LEU A 221 17.30 2.85 -5.48
C LEU A 221 16.60 1.91 -6.48
N ARG A 222 15.27 1.78 -6.39
CA ARG A 222 14.50 0.81 -7.16
C ARG A 222 13.51 1.52 -8.07
N GLU A 223 13.39 1.04 -9.30
CA GLU A 223 12.26 1.38 -10.16
C GLU A 223 11.05 0.54 -9.73
N LEU A 224 9.88 1.17 -9.77
CA LEU A 224 8.61 0.70 -9.24
C LEU A 224 7.54 0.73 -10.33
N GLY A 225 6.42 0.05 -10.09
CA GLY A 225 5.21 0.14 -10.89
C GLY A 225 4.24 1.18 -10.36
N PRO A 226 2.97 0.82 -10.10
CA PRO A 226 2.01 1.70 -9.45
C PRO A 226 2.46 2.10 -8.03
N LEU A 227 2.03 3.28 -7.58
CA LEU A 227 2.46 3.92 -6.34
C LEU A 227 1.25 4.38 -5.54
N PHE A 228 1.26 4.14 -4.23
CA PHE A 228 0.40 4.86 -3.29
C PHE A 228 1.02 6.22 -2.97
N GLY A 229 0.17 7.23 -2.79
CA GLY A 229 0.58 8.53 -2.27
C GLY A 229 -0.51 9.18 -1.43
N VAL A 230 -0.14 9.77 -0.30
CA VAL A 230 -0.97 10.76 0.40
C VAL A 230 -0.50 12.13 -0.04
N ILE A 231 -1.45 12.93 -0.53
CA ILE A 231 -1.19 14.27 -1.04
C ILE A 231 -1.84 15.34 -0.17
N GLU A 232 -1.19 16.49 -0.09
CA GLU A 232 -1.71 17.73 0.50
C GLU A 232 -1.82 18.82 -0.57
#